data_AF-A0A497Q9E0-F1
#
_entry.id   AF-A0A497Q9E0-F1
#
_cell.length_a   1.000
_cell.length_b   1.000
_cell.length_c   1.000
_cell.angle_alpha   90.00
_cell.angle_beta   90.00
_cell.angle_gamma   90.00
#
_symmetry.space_group_name_H-M   'P 1'
#
loop_
_entity.id
_entity.type
_entity.pdbx_description
1 polymer ?
#
loop_
_entity_poly.entity_id
_entity_poly.type
_entity_poly.pdbx_seq_one_letter_code
_entity_poly.pdbx_strand_id
1 'polypeptide(L)' 'PIRIDGIEARGLNEELELIVDRTPRFGHLARSTPELIVERLSKLAKGPRRDVYLKILENLSRMRH' A
#
# COMPACT_ATOMS: atom_id res chain seq x y z
N PRO A 1 21.25 6.32 9.66
CA PRO A 1 20.03 7.10 9.99
C PRO A 1 18.76 6.30 9.68
N ILE A 2 17.97 5.96 10.71
CA ILE A 2 16.62 5.41 10.54
C ILE A 2 15.80 6.42 9.74
N ARG A 3 15.08 5.98 8.70
CA ARG A 3 14.13 6.84 7.99
C ARG A 3 13.04 7.27 8.96
N ILE A 4 13.11 8.53 9.39
CA ILE A 4 12.06 9.23 10.12
C ILE A 4 11.08 9.74 9.06
N ASP A 5 10.36 8.82 8.41
CA ASP A 5 9.44 9.18 7.34
C ASP A 5 8.12 9.63 7.98
N GLY A 6 7.76 10.89 7.75
CA GLY A 6 6.48 11.45 8.17
C GLY A 6 5.34 11.12 7.22
N ILE A 7 5.54 10.22 6.25
CA ILE A 7 4.54 9.89 5.23
C ILE A 7 4.02 8.48 5.47
N GLU A 8 2.76 8.37 5.90
CA GLU A 8 2.06 7.10 6.14
C GLU A 8 0.85 7.02 5.21
N ALA A 9 0.75 5.95 4.44
CA ALA A 9 -0.44 5.73 3.61
C ALA A 9 -1.59 5.19 4.47
N ARG A 10 -2.77 5.78 4.28
CA ARG A 10 -3.99 5.47 5.05
C ARG A 10 -4.96 4.59 4.28
N GLY A 11 -4.87 4.59 2.95
CA GLY A 11 -5.75 3.83 2.08
C GLY A 11 -5.75 4.35 0.65
N LEU A 12 -6.74 3.90 -0.13
CA LEU A 12 -7.07 4.44 -1.45
C LEU A 12 -8.41 5.18 -1.37
N ASN A 13 -8.54 6.30 -2.10
CA ASN A 13 -9.83 6.94 -2.30
C ASN A 13 -10.65 6.22 -3.39
N GLU A 14 -11.85 6.72 -3.67
CA GLU A 14 -12.77 6.14 -4.67
C GLU A 14 -12.18 6.14 -6.09
N GLU A 15 -11.29 7.09 -6.37
CA GLU A 15 -10.56 7.25 -7.63
C GLU A 15 -9.27 6.41 -7.70
N LEU A 16 -9.03 5.57 -6.68
CA LEU A 16 -7.85 4.71 -6.52
C LEU A 16 -6.53 5.49 -6.34
N GLU A 17 -6.62 6.72 -5.85
CA GLU A 17 -5.46 7.51 -5.46
C GLU A 17 -5.07 7.24 -4.00
N LEU A 18 -3.77 7.37 -3.72
CA LEU A 18 -3.22 7.08 -2.40
C LEU A 18 -3.52 8.22 -1.43
N ILE A 19 -4.22 7.90 -0.34
CA ILE A 19 -4.42 8.82 0.78
C ILE A 19 -3.20 8.70 1.70
N VAL A 20 -2.51 9.81 1.96
CA VAL A 20 -1.32 9.83 2.83
C VAL A 20 -1.44 10.88 3.92
N ASP A 21 -1.04 10.53 5.13
CA ASP A 21 -0.70 11.46 6.21
C ASP A 21 0.76 11.86 6.04
N ARG A 22 1.06 13.16 6.13
CA ARG A 22 2.42 13.72 5.96
C ARG A 22 3.01 14.23 7.27
N THR A 23 2.36 13.96 8.40
CA THR A 23 2.79 14.39 9.72
C THR A 23 3.93 13.51 10.24
N PRO A 24 5.13 14.06 10.47
CA PRO A 24 6.23 13.31 11.11
C PRO A 24 5.85 12.84 12.52
N ARG A 25 6.07 11.55 12.81
CA ARG A 25 5.82 10.96 14.13
C ARG A 25 7.15 10.54 14.75
N PHE A 26 7.55 11.22 15.81
CA PHE A 26 8.78 10.89 16.55
C PHE A 26 8.71 9.46 17.10
N GLY A 27 9.83 8.73 17.02
CA GLY A 27 9.95 7.36 17.51
C GLY A 27 9.17 6.31 16.68
N HIS A 28 8.57 6.71 15.55
CA HIS A 28 7.83 5.80 14.68
C HIS A 28 8.69 5.40 13.48
N LEU A 29 8.93 4.10 13.31
CA LEU A 29 9.57 3.57 12.10
C LEU A 29 8.52 3.55 10.98
N ALA A 30 8.79 4.25 9.88
CA ALA A 30 7.91 4.17 8.74
C ALA A 30 7.90 2.75 8.17
N ARG A 31 6.70 2.29 7.82
CA ARG A 31 6.48 1.02 7.12
C ARG A 31 5.83 1.32 5.78
N SER A 32 6.31 0.65 4.74
CA SER A 32 5.66 0.70 3.45
C SER A 32 4.30 0.00 3.51
N THR A 33 3.38 0.45 2.67
CA THR A 33 2.05 -0.15 2.47
C THR A 33 1.94 -0.68 1.02
N PRO A 34 2.77 -1.66 0.62
CA PRO A 34 2.76 -2.18 -0.75
C PRO A 34 1.40 -2.75 -1.15
N GLU A 35 0.60 -3.23 -0.19
CA GLU A 35 -0.74 -3.76 -0.42
C GLU A 35 -1.65 -2.73 -1.10
N LEU A 36 -1.57 -1.45 -0.74
CA LEU A 36 -2.41 -0.39 -1.33
C LEU A 36 -2.03 -0.15 -2.80
N ILE A 37 -0.74 -0.25 -3.12
CA ILE A 37 -0.28 -0.09 -4.50
C ILE A 37 -0.71 -1.30 -5.34
N VAL A 38 -0.57 -2.52 -4.80
CA VAL A 38 -0.99 -3.74 -5.50
C VAL A 38 -2.50 -3.81 -5.65
N GLU A 39 -3.27 -3.35 -4.67
CA GLU A 39 -4.71 -3.20 -4.76
C GLU A 39 -5.10 -2.27 -5.90
N ARG A 40 -4.49 -1.07 -5.99
CA ARG A 40 -4.70 -0.14 -7.11
C ARG A 40 -4.41 -0.81 -8.45
N LEU A 41 -3.26 -1.47 -8.58
CA LEU A 41 -2.87 -2.16 -9.81
C LEU A 41 -3.84 -3.27 -10.19
N SER A 42 -4.34 -4.05 -9.22
CA SER A 42 -5.33 -5.10 -9.47
C SER A 42 -6.66 -4.54 -10.00
N LYS A 43 -7.09 -3.38 -9.48
CA LYS A 43 -8.33 -2.71 -9.91
C LYS A 43 -8.22 -2.12 -11.31
N LEU A 44 -7.04 -1.62 -11.69
CA LEU A 44 -6.78 -1.04 -13.01
C LEU A 44 -6.45 -2.09 -14.09
N ALA A 45 -5.87 -3.22 -13.71
CA ALA A 45 -5.45 -4.26 -14.65
C ALA A 45 -6.63 -5.10 -15.18
N LYS A 46 -6.45 -5.62 -16.40
CA LYS A 46 -7.38 -6.54 -17.07
C LYS A 46 -6.66 -7.83 -17.48
N GLY A 47 -7.43 -8.91 -17.61
CA GLY A 47 -6.92 -10.21 -18.04
C GLY A 47 -5.86 -10.79 -17.09
N PRO A 48 -4.89 -11.59 -17.59
CA PRO A 48 -3.97 -12.35 -16.76
C PRO A 48 -3.15 -11.53 -15.76
N ARG A 49 -2.88 -10.25 -16.06
CA ARG A 49 -2.16 -9.34 -15.14
C ARG A 49 -2.94 -9.09 -13.85
N ARG A 50 -4.27 -9.01 -13.94
CA ARG A 50 -5.12 -8.84 -12.76
C ARG A 50 -4.95 -10.01 -11.80
N ASP A 51 -4.93 -11.23 -12.32
CA ASP A 51 -4.81 -12.46 -11.51
C ASP A 51 -3.47 -12.53 -10.79
N VAL A 52 -2.39 -12.05 -11.42
CA VAL A 52 -1.08 -11.92 -10.78
C VAL A 52 -1.12 -10.91 -9.64
N TYR A 53 -1.70 -9.72 -9.85
CA TYR A 53 -1.80 -8.73 -8.78
C TYR A 53 -2.68 -9.20 -7.61
N LEU A 54 -3.77 -9.93 -7.89
CA LEU A 54 -4.61 -10.50 -6.84
C LEU A 54 -3.85 -11.53 -5.98
N LYS A 55 -3.02 -12.38 -6.60
CA LYS A 55 -2.17 -13.34 -5.87
C LYS A 55 -1.12 -12.65 -4.99
N ILE A 56 -0.49 -11.59 -5.51
CA ILE A 56 0.47 -10.80 -4.74
C ILE A 56 -0.24 -10.12 -3.56
N LEU A 57 -1.41 -9.53 -3.79
CA LEU A 57 -2.20 -8.88 -2.75
C LEU A 57 -2.57 -9.86 -1.64
N GLU A 58 -3.05 -11.06 -2.00
CA GLU A 58 -3.36 -12.11 -1.04
C GLU A 58 -2.15 -12.48 -0.17
N ASN A 59 -0.97 -12.62 -0.78
CA ASN A 59 0.26 -12.94 -0.05
C ASN A 59 0.65 -11.82 0.93
N LEU A 60 0.59 -10.56 0.50
CA LEU A 60 0.88 -9.40 1.35
C LEU A 60 -0.11 -9.28 2.52
N SER A 61 -1.40 -9.54 2.28
CA SER A 61 -2.42 -9.52 3.33
C SER A 61 -2.22 -10.64 4.36
N ARG A 62 -1.74 -11.82 3.95
CA ARG A 62 -1.42 -12.92 4.86
C ARG A 62 -0.25 -12.61 5.79
N MET A 63 0.77 -11.86 5.33
CA MET A 63 1.94 -11.52 6.15
C MET A 63 1.65 -10.49 7.25
N ARG A 64 0.48 -9.84 7.21
CA ARG A 64 0.10 -8.78 8.15
C ARG A 64 -0.74 -9.32 9.34
N HIS A 65 -1.22 -10.57 9.25
CA HIS A 65 -1.89 -11.30 10.33
C HIS A 65 -0.90 -12.27 10.99
#